data_AF-A0A1V5Y2I5-F1
#
_entry.id   AF-A0A1V5Y2I5-F1
#
_cell.length_a   1.000
_cell.length_b   1.000
_cell.length_c   1.000
_cell.angle_alpha   90.00
_cell.angle_beta   90.00
_cell.angle_gamma   90.00
#
_symmetry.space_group_name_H-M   'P 1'
#
loop_
_entity.id
_entity.type
_entity.pdbx_description
1 polymer ?
#
loop_
_entity_poly.entity_id
_entity_poly.type
_entity_poly.pdbx_seq_one_letter_code
_entity_poly.pdbx_strand_id
1 'polypeptide(L)'
;MKKLILAGLIVTIFLSLASVTNAADYMRGQDDNPVLIASYIVHPIGMAAEYAITRPIHWITKQVNLNKLFGSKNTYEDNSFVWE
;
A
#
# COMPACT_ATOMS: atom_id res chain seq x y z
N MET A 1 8.76 27.91 -6.84
CA MET A 1 7.44 27.26 -7.05
C MET A 1 7.42 26.33 -8.27
N LYS A 2 7.69 26.82 -9.50
CA LYS A 2 7.69 25.96 -10.72
C LYS A 2 8.59 24.72 -10.63
N LYS A 3 9.80 24.85 -10.05
CA LYS A 3 10.74 23.74 -9.82
C LYS A 3 10.21 22.69 -8.83
N LEU A 4 9.45 23.10 -7.81
CA LEU A 4 8.85 22.20 -6.83
C LEU A 4 7.67 21.43 -7.43
N ILE A 5 6.85 22.09 -8.25
CA ILE A 5 5.76 21.46 -8.99
C ILE A 5 6.31 20.42 -9.97
N LEU A 6 7.40 20.76 -10.68
CA LEU A 6 8.04 19.84 -11.61
C LEU A 6 8.65 18.62 -10.89
N ALA A 7 9.32 18.84 -9.76
CA ALA A 7 9.83 17.75 -8.93
C ALA A 7 8.71 16.85 -8.41
N GLY A 8 7.60 17.43 -7.93
CA GLY A 8 6.42 16.67 -7.49
C GLY A 8 5.82 15.83 -8.62
N LEU A 9 5.72 16.40 -9.83
CA LEU A 9 5.18 15.69 -10.99
C LEU A 9 6.07 14.51 -11.41
N ILE A 10 7.39 14.69 -11.39
CA ILE A 10 8.35 13.61 -11.67
C ILE A 10 8.19 12.48 -10.65
N VAL A 11 8.13 12.82 -9.35
CA VAL A 11 7.95 11.83 -8.29
C VAL A 11 6.65 11.04 -8.49
N THR A 12 5.53 11.71 -8.78
CA THR A 12 4.24 11.03 -9.00
C THR A 12 4.28 10.07 -10.20
N ILE A 13 4.93 10.45 -11.31
CA ILE A 13 5.09 9.59 -12.48
C ILE A 13 5.94 8.37 -12.12
N PHE A 14 7.05 8.56 -11.40
CA PHE A 14 7.90 7.46 -10.95
C PHE A 14 7.16 6.49 -10.03
N LEU A 15 6.35 7.00 -9.09
CA LEU A 15 5.51 6.14 -8.24
C LEU A 15 4.45 5.37 -9.04
N SER A 16 3.88 5.93 -10.11
CA SER A 16 2.90 5.23 -10.94
C SER A 16 3.48 4.07 -11.76
N LEU A 17 4.79 4.11 -12.05
CA LEU A 17 5.49 3.05 -12.77
C LEU A 17 6.04 1.95 -11.84
N ALA A 18 5.95 2.13 -10.52
CA ALA A 18 6.41 1.12 -9.58
C ALA A 18 5.51 -0.12 -9.65
N SER A 19 6.04 -1.23 -10.17
CA SER A 19 5.36 -2.52 -10.14
C SER A 19 5.45 -3.12 -8.73
N VAL A 20 4.36 -3.74 -8.28
CA VAL A 20 4.34 -4.51 -7.04
C VAL A 20 5.22 -5.73 -7.23
N THR A 21 6.42 -5.70 -6.67
CA THR A 21 7.32 -6.87 -6.64
C THR A 21 6.99 -7.73 -5.43
N ASN A 22 6.82 -9.03 -5.64
CA ASN A 22 6.69 -10.00 -4.57
C ASN A 22 8.11 -10.43 -4.17
N ALA A 23 8.69 -9.68 -3.23
CA ALA A 23 10.05 -9.88 -2.74
C ALA A 23 10.14 -10.95 -1.64
N ALA A 24 9.20 -11.91 -1.59
CA ALA A 24 9.17 -12.92 -0.54
C ALA A 24 10.37 -13.87 -0.61
N ASP A 25 10.81 -14.24 -1.81
CA ASP A 25 11.87 -15.22 -2.04
C ASP A 25 12.83 -14.78 -3.14
N TYR A 26 14.14 -14.71 -2.82
CA TYR A 26 15.18 -14.44 -3.81
C TYR A 26 15.52 -15.70 -4.61
N MET A 27 15.33 -15.64 -5.94
CA MET A 27 15.69 -16.71 -6.86
C MET A 27 17.01 -16.41 -7.57
N ARG A 28 18.09 -17.07 -7.13
CA ARG A 28 19.43 -16.92 -7.71
C ARG A 28 19.43 -17.24 -9.22
N GLY A 29 19.98 -16.33 -10.03
CA GLY A 29 20.03 -16.45 -11.49
C GLY A 29 18.83 -15.85 -12.24
N GLN A 30 17.69 -15.65 -11.57
CA GLN A 30 16.51 -14.95 -12.09
C GLN A 30 16.42 -13.52 -11.54
N ASP A 31 16.76 -13.35 -10.26
CA ASP A 31 16.64 -12.09 -9.53
C ASP A 31 17.95 -11.29 -9.45
N ASP A 32 18.96 -11.69 -10.22
CA ASP A 32 20.29 -11.06 -10.24
C ASP A 32 20.28 -9.69 -10.95
N ASN A 33 19.11 -9.21 -11.40
CA ASN A 33 18.95 -7.88 -11.95
C ASN A 33 19.13 -6.83 -10.83
N PRO A 34 19.99 -5.81 -11.02
CA PRO A 34 20.22 -4.76 -10.03
C PRO A 34 18.93 -4.04 -9.60
N VAL A 35 17.91 -3.94 -10.46
CA VAL A 35 16.61 -3.34 -10.13
C VAL A 35 15.86 -4.18 -9.10
N LEU A 36 15.91 -5.50 -9.21
CA LEU A 36 15.28 -6.40 -8.24
C LEU A 36 16.04 -6.41 -6.91
N ILE A 37 17.38 -6.39 -6.96
CA ILE A 37 18.19 -6.26 -5.73
C ILE A 37 17.85 -4.96 -4.98
N ALA A 38 17.72 -3.83 -5.69
CA ALA A 38 17.31 -2.57 -5.08
C ALA A 38 15.88 -2.65 -4.50
N SER A 39 14.96 -3.37 -5.16
CA SER A 39 13.60 -3.52 -4.67
C SER A 39 13.54 -4.33 -3.37
N TYR A 40 14.38 -5.36 -3.18
CA TYR A 40 14.48 -6.09 -1.91
C TYR A 40 14.85 -5.18 -0.74
N ILE A 41 15.70 -4.17 -0.96
CA ILE A 41 16.09 -3.19 0.06
C ILE A 41 14.97 -2.19 0.33
N VAL A 42 14.27 -1.74 -0.72
CA VAL A 42 13.18 -0.76 -0.61
C VAL A 42 11.90 -1.39 -0.06
N HIS A 43 11.67 -2.68 -0.30
CA HIS A 43 10.47 -3.41 0.12
C HIS A 43 10.12 -3.26 1.61
N PRO A 44 11.03 -3.49 2.58
CA PRO A 44 10.71 -3.29 3.99
C PRO A 44 10.37 -1.83 4.34
N ILE A 45 10.95 -0.86 3.64
CA ILE A 45 10.62 0.57 3.82
C ILE A 45 9.21 0.85 3.31
N GLY A 46 8.86 0.31 2.14
CA GLY A 46 7.51 0.40 1.58
C GLY A 46 6.46 -0.22 2.51
N MET A 47 6.76 -1.40 3.06
CA MET A 47 5.93 -2.04 4.08
C MET A 47 5.79 -1.15 5.32
N ALA A 48 6.87 -0.63 5.86
CA ALA A 48 6.81 0.27 7.02
C ALA A 48 5.95 1.51 6.74
N ALA A 49 6.06 2.10 5.55
CA ALA A 49 5.23 3.22 5.12
C ALA A 49 3.74 2.84 4.98
N GLU A 50 3.43 1.66 4.43
CA GLU A 50 2.06 1.15 4.37
C GLU A 50 1.46 1.00 5.78
N TYR A 51 2.22 0.40 6.70
CA TYR A 51 1.80 0.21 8.09
C TYR A 51 1.69 1.51 8.87
N ALA A 52 2.51 2.53 8.56
CA ALA A 52 2.49 3.81 9.23
C ALA A 52 1.42 4.77 8.71
N ILE A 53 1.05 4.70 7.42
CA ILE A 53 0.18 5.69 6.76
C ILE A 53 -1.13 5.03 6.31
N THR A 54 -1.05 4.07 5.40
CA THR A 54 -2.22 3.48 4.76
C THR A 54 -3.07 2.67 5.75
N ARG A 55 -2.45 1.90 6.65
CA ARG A 55 -3.15 1.08 7.65
C ARG A 55 -3.96 1.92 8.66
N PRO A 56 -3.41 3.00 9.26
CA PRO A 56 -4.20 3.89 10.11
C PRO A 56 -5.34 4.56 9.36
N ILE A 57 -5.11 5.04 8.13
CA ILE A 57 -6.16 5.65 7.32
C ILE A 57 -7.30 4.65 7.07
N HIS A 58 -6.97 3.41 6.71
CA HIS A 58 -7.95 2.34 6.53
C HIS A 58 -8.74 2.02 7.80
N TRP A 59 -8.09 2.06 8.97
CA TRP A 59 -8.79 1.89 10.25
C TRP A 59 -9.73 3.06 10.54
N ILE A 60 -9.31 4.29 10.26
CA ILE A 60 -10.13 5.50 10.45
C ILE A 60 -11.34 5.48 9.51
N THR A 61 -11.16 5.19 8.22
CA THR A 61 -12.27 5.17 7.25
C THR A 61 -13.27 4.06 7.51
N LYS A 62 -12.87 2.99 8.20
CA LYS A 62 -13.77 1.92 8.69
C LYS A 62 -14.62 2.30 9.91
N GLN A 63 -14.43 3.48 10.51
CA GLN A 63 -15.29 3.93 11.60
C GLN A 63 -16.75 4.09 11.14
N VAL A 64 -17.70 3.69 12.00
CA VAL A 64 -19.14 3.61 11.72
C VAL A 64 -19.71 4.89 11.08
N ASN A 65 -19.23 6.05 11.50
CA ASN A 65 -19.71 7.35 11.00
C ASN A 65 -19.16 7.70 9.61
N LEU A 66 -17.92 7.31 9.31
CA LEU A 66 -17.28 7.58 8.02
C LEU A 66 -17.71 6.57 6.94
N ASN A 67 -18.27 5.45 7.37
CA ASN A 67 -18.70 4.41 6.47
C ASN A 67 -19.83 4.85 5.50
N LYS A 68 -20.67 5.79 5.93
CA LYS A 68 -21.71 6.41 5.09
C LYS A 68 -21.14 7.32 4.00
N LEU A 69 -19.97 7.92 4.20
CA LEU A 69 -19.30 8.81 3.23
C LEU A 69 -18.40 8.06 2.27
N PHE A 70 -17.66 7.06 2.77
CA PHE A 70 -16.72 6.27 1.96
C PHE A 70 -17.33 4.98 1.37
N GLY A 71 -18.59 4.67 1.70
CA GLY A 71 -19.34 3.58 1.10
C GLY A 71 -18.71 2.20 1.33
N SER A 72 -17.96 2.00 2.42
CA SER A 72 -17.41 0.67 2.72
C SER A 72 -18.59 -0.24 3.07
N LYS A 73 -18.95 -1.12 2.15
CA LYS A 73 -19.77 -2.27 2.50
C LYS A 73 -18.89 -3.10 3.44
N ASN A 74 -19.02 -2.86 4.74
CA ASN A 74 -18.51 -3.76 5.75
C ASN A 74 -19.24 -5.08 5.50
N THR A 75 -18.64 -5.98 4.73
CA THR A 75 -18.97 -7.41 4.71
C THR A 75 -18.48 -8.03 6.02
N TYR A 76 -18.88 -7.42 7.14
CA TYR A 76 -18.98 -8.12 8.40
C TYR A 76 -20.48 -8.24 8.60
N GLU A 77 -21.07 -9.24 7.92
CA GLU A 77 -22.22 -9.90 8.51
C GLU A 77 -21.74 -10.42 9.86
N ASP A 78 -22.12 -9.69 10.90
CA ASP A 78 -21.97 -10.12 12.27
C ASP A 78 -22.88 -11.34 12.48
N ASN A 79 -22.36 -12.52 12.15
CA ASN A 79 -23.01 -13.80 12.46
C ASN A 79 -22.68 -14.26 13.90
N SER A 80 -22.17 -13.38 14.77
CA SER A 80 -21.82 -13.77 16.15
C SER A 80 -23.01 -13.87 17.11
N PHE A 81 -24.25 -13.67 16.62
CA PHE A 81 -25.49 -13.79 17.40
C PHE A 81 -26.61 -14.54 16.65
N VAL A 82 -26.34 -15.75 16.16
CA VAL A 82 -27.40 -16.72 15.88
C VAL A 82 -27.36 -17.79 16.96
N TRP A 83 -28.30 -17.70 17.91
CA TRP A 83 -28.66 -18.82 18.77
C TRP A 83 -29.67 -19.67 18.01
N GLU A 84 -29.22 -20.80 17.46
CA GLU A 84 -30.03 -22.00 17.19
C GLU A 84 -29.22 -23.25 17.56
#